data_AF-A0A9P4PV76-F1
#
_entry.id   AF-A0A9P4PV76-F1
#
_cell.length_a   1.000
_cell.length_b   1.000
_cell.length_c   1.000
_cell.angle_alpha   90.00
_cell.angle_beta   90.00
_cell.angle_gamma   90.00
#
_symmetry.space_group_name_H-M   'P 1'
#
loop_
_entity.id
_entity.type
_entity.pdbx_description
1 polymer ?
#
loop_
_entity_poly.entity_id
_entity_poly.type
_entity_poly.pdbx_seq_one_letter_code
_entity_poly.pdbx_strand_id
1 'polypeptide(L)'
;MLPPRGSSSMGFSNSNSSSNSWVYYITAGLASLPEETLHHIITCKEWEALEHGEIGEKEAVQRIAASLTLPPEHEYKLMTLFYQSAVFNLGISPQATELGSHVLRGKAWLRANARHLLNQIESSEIFEDTFSQFLIMEATNDTSLLHLHPYEDAETNSDIRNTTNLAKQWNYFLGKPVGTTMTFPADVDSTSYALLAFTPTLAVNDILDSMLANRNHDGLVQTYWDQTRPRVDICVLTNVTRTFYKYNRSADIQESLAYVGKALNAGTYMSGTRHYCTAEVFFFFLSQLIADHPYAPEVQLLRVPLAKALAGRMGVYENEVTQAELDLAEASRAKGEKYEAYVPEVDSLAIAYRVLACQSLGLRPQGIEDDIKRLASLQCDDGGWPLGWVCRYGRSKLRIGSRGVVTAYAIKALGTEAKMSAQIVDVVQPDIYQYLNEHHGMPIAGSGSA
;
A
#
# COMPACT_ATOMS: atom_id res chain seq x y z
N MET A 1 -21.03 31.19 62.28
CA MET A 1 -22.02 30.09 62.27
C MET A 1 -22.34 29.75 60.82
N LEU A 2 -22.38 28.46 60.47
CA LEU A 2 -23.23 27.94 59.37
C LEU A 2 -24.68 27.85 59.92
N PRO A 3 -25.76 27.90 59.12
CA PRO A 3 -26.17 26.80 58.22
C PRO A 3 -26.89 27.29 56.92
N PRO A 4 -27.79 26.54 56.22
CA PRO A 4 -27.36 25.51 55.25
C PRO A 4 -28.15 25.39 53.90
N ARG A 5 -27.54 24.65 52.94
CA ARG A 5 -28.14 23.69 51.97
C ARG A 5 -29.21 24.08 50.93
N GLY A 6 -28.91 23.75 49.65
CA GLY A 6 -29.86 23.30 48.61
C GLY A 6 -30.13 24.31 47.48
N SER A 7 -30.38 23.93 46.22
CA SER A 7 -30.14 22.63 45.53
C SER A 7 -30.29 22.78 44.00
N SER A 8 -29.45 22.08 43.23
CA SER A 8 -29.68 21.64 41.83
C SER A 8 -29.95 22.68 40.72
N SER A 9 -29.01 22.87 39.79
CA SER A 9 -29.10 22.37 38.38
C SER A 9 -28.15 23.07 37.39
N MET A 10 -27.88 22.38 36.27
CA MET A 10 -27.30 22.85 34.98
C MET A 10 -26.11 23.84 34.99
N GLY A 11 -24.92 23.30 34.67
CA GLY A 11 -23.85 24.04 34.01
C GLY A 11 -23.40 23.26 32.76
N PHE A 12 -23.39 23.91 31.59
CA PHE A 12 -23.01 23.25 30.33
C PHE A 12 -21.50 23.02 30.25
N SER A 13 -21.10 21.84 29.75
CA SER A 13 -19.73 21.56 29.34
C SER A 13 -19.41 22.32 28.06
N ASN A 14 -18.53 23.34 28.13
CA ASN A 14 -18.07 24.01 26.93
C ASN A 14 -17.07 23.13 26.16
N SER A 15 -17.29 23.04 24.85
CA SER A 15 -16.44 22.38 23.87
C SER A 15 -15.01 22.94 23.83
N ASN A 16 -14.05 22.08 23.54
CA ASN A 16 -12.95 22.45 22.66
C ASN A 16 -12.84 21.39 21.56
N SER A 17 -12.95 21.81 20.30
CA SER A 17 -13.10 20.95 19.13
C SER A 17 -12.25 21.44 17.98
N SER A 18 -11.73 20.51 17.16
CA SER A 18 -10.92 20.77 15.94
C SER A 18 -9.60 21.54 16.20
N SER A 19 -8.54 21.35 15.42
CA SER A 19 -8.23 20.34 14.40
C SER A 19 -6.71 20.35 14.15
N ASN A 20 -6.20 19.33 13.45
CA ASN A 20 -5.47 19.58 12.20
C ASN A 20 -5.39 18.27 11.39
N SER A 21 -5.44 18.40 10.07
CA SER A 21 -5.66 17.28 9.15
C SER A 21 -4.50 17.05 8.18
N TRP A 22 -4.13 15.79 8.10
CA TRP A 22 -3.45 15.12 6.99
C TRP A 22 -3.88 15.55 5.58
N VAL A 23 -3.07 15.07 4.63
CA VAL A 23 -3.34 14.80 3.20
C VAL A 23 -2.83 15.85 2.23
N TYR A 24 -1.64 15.58 1.69
CA TYR A 24 -1.25 16.14 0.42
C TYR A 24 -1.64 15.23 -0.76
N TYR A 25 -1.59 15.80 -1.95
CA TYR A 25 -1.62 15.15 -3.26
C TYR A 25 -0.50 15.83 -4.05
N ILE A 26 0.42 15.09 -4.66
CA ILE A 26 1.71 15.68 -5.10
C ILE A 26 1.77 15.97 -6.61
N THR A 27 1.87 14.97 -7.49
CA THR A 27 2.59 15.17 -8.77
C THR A 27 1.82 15.78 -9.96
N ALA A 28 0.50 15.94 -9.90
CA ALA A 28 -0.30 16.27 -11.10
C ALA A 28 -0.34 17.76 -11.51
N GLY A 29 -0.16 18.70 -10.58
CA GLY A 29 -0.44 20.13 -10.83
C GLY A 29 0.70 20.97 -11.43
N LEU A 30 1.95 20.49 -11.31
CA LEU A 30 3.16 21.31 -11.49
C LEU A 30 3.40 21.82 -12.92
N ALA A 31 2.98 21.10 -13.94
CA ALA A 31 3.29 21.39 -15.35
C ALA A 31 2.53 22.59 -15.95
N SER A 32 2.10 23.57 -15.14
CA SER A 32 1.21 24.67 -15.55
C SER A 32 1.51 26.05 -14.96
N LEU A 33 2.67 26.26 -14.33
CA LEU A 33 3.10 27.57 -13.81
C LEU A 33 4.47 27.99 -14.39
N PRO A 34 4.72 29.29 -14.63
CA PRO A 34 6.04 29.78 -15.03
C PRO A 34 7.09 29.64 -13.92
N GLU A 35 8.32 29.36 -14.33
CA GLU A 35 9.49 29.19 -13.45
C GLU A 35 9.79 30.44 -12.59
N GLU A 36 9.64 31.64 -13.18
CA GLU A 36 9.77 32.93 -12.49
C GLU A 36 8.72 33.10 -11.37
N THR A 37 7.50 32.62 -11.60
CA THR A 37 6.43 32.63 -10.58
C THR A 37 6.75 31.68 -9.43
N LEU A 38 7.28 30.48 -9.75
CA LEU A 38 7.71 29.51 -8.73
C LEU A 38 8.84 30.08 -7.86
N HIS A 39 9.87 30.68 -8.47
CA HIS A 39 10.97 31.31 -7.74
C HIS A 39 10.50 32.42 -6.80
N HIS A 40 9.53 33.25 -7.22
CA HIS A 40 8.98 34.30 -6.37
C HIS A 40 8.19 33.75 -5.16
N ILE A 41 7.47 32.63 -5.32
CA ILE A 41 6.71 31.99 -4.23
C ILE A 41 7.66 31.53 -3.12
N ILE A 42 8.75 30.84 -3.46
CA ILE A 42 9.69 30.25 -2.48
C ILE A 42 10.68 31.26 -1.86
N THR A 43 10.69 32.52 -2.32
CA THR A 43 11.61 33.57 -1.82
C THR A 43 10.88 34.75 -1.14
N CYS A 44 9.57 34.67 -0.93
CA CYS A 44 8.80 35.73 -0.29
C CYS A 44 8.77 35.59 1.25
N LYS A 45 8.74 36.72 1.96
CA LYS A 45 8.65 36.77 3.44
C LYS A 45 7.43 36.05 4.02
N GLU A 46 6.33 35.94 3.26
CA GLU A 46 5.15 35.17 3.65
C GLU A 46 5.40 33.65 3.61
N TRP A 47 6.36 33.18 2.80
CA TRP A 47 6.83 31.80 2.80
C TRP A 47 7.71 31.54 4.02
N GLU A 48 8.68 32.43 4.26
CA GLU A 48 9.55 32.42 5.45
C GLU A 48 8.74 32.44 6.77
N ALA A 49 7.67 33.23 6.85
CA ALA A 49 6.79 33.29 8.03
C ALA A 49 5.95 32.00 8.22
N LEU A 50 5.68 31.24 7.16
CA LEU A 50 5.04 29.93 7.25
C LEU A 50 6.03 28.86 7.75
N GLU A 51 7.27 28.86 7.23
CA GLU A 51 8.33 27.92 7.66
C GLU A 51 8.71 28.10 9.14
N HIS A 52 8.74 29.34 9.62
CA HIS A 52 8.93 29.64 11.04
C HIS A 52 7.66 29.41 11.90
N GLY A 53 6.51 29.07 11.30
CA GLY A 53 5.26 28.79 12.00
C GLY A 53 4.55 30.02 12.58
N GLU A 54 4.88 31.22 12.11
CA GLU A 54 4.30 32.49 12.59
C GLU A 54 2.88 32.73 12.05
N ILE A 55 2.57 32.18 10.88
CA ILE A 55 1.24 32.23 10.24
C ILE A 55 0.78 30.82 9.81
N GLY A 56 -0.54 30.62 9.74
CA GLY A 56 -1.11 29.34 9.30
C GLY A 56 -1.08 29.18 7.76
N GLU A 57 -1.00 27.95 7.28
CA GLU A 57 -0.99 27.59 5.85
C GLU A 57 -2.01 28.37 5.01
N LYS A 58 -3.28 28.35 5.42
CA LYS A 58 -4.38 29.07 4.73
C LYS A 58 -4.13 30.58 4.63
N GLU A 59 -3.49 31.17 5.64
CA GLU A 59 -3.18 32.60 5.67
C GLU A 59 -1.96 32.93 4.79
N ALA A 60 -0.93 32.07 4.78
CA ALA A 60 0.19 32.19 3.87
C ALA A 60 -0.26 32.10 2.40
N VAL A 61 -1.07 31.09 2.05
CA VAL A 61 -1.67 30.91 0.71
C VAL A 61 -2.41 32.18 0.28
N GLN A 62 -3.28 32.74 1.14
CA GLN A 62 -4.07 33.93 0.80
C GLN A 62 -3.21 35.19 0.63
N ARG A 63 -2.19 35.39 1.48
CA ARG A 63 -1.29 36.54 1.36
C ARG A 63 -0.40 36.45 0.10
N ILE A 64 0.04 35.25 -0.27
CA ILE A 64 0.91 35.01 -1.44
C ILE A 64 0.13 35.04 -2.76
N ALA A 65 -1.10 34.53 -2.80
CA ALA A 65 -1.99 34.70 -3.94
C ALA A 65 -2.30 36.19 -4.21
N ALA A 66 -2.51 36.97 -3.13
CA ALA A 66 -2.75 38.40 -3.21
C ALA A 66 -1.52 39.21 -3.64
N SER A 67 -0.31 38.87 -3.18
CA SER A 67 0.92 39.58 -3.60
C SER A 67 1.29 39.33 -5.06
N LEU A 68 0.99 38.14 -5.59
CA LEU A 68 1.21 37.76 -6.98
C LEU A 68 0.05 38.12 -7.93
N THR A 69 -1.06 38.65 -7.42
CA THR A 69 -2.29 38.94 -8.20
C THR A 69 -2.80 37.75 -9.03
N LEU A 70 -2.65 36.53 -8.50
CA LEU A 70 -3.04 35.31 -9.20
C LEU A 70 -4.57 35.18 -9.31
N PRO A 71 -5.11 34.67 -10.44
CA PRO A 71 -6.54 34.38 -10.55
C PRO A 71 -7.02 33.35 -9.51
N PRO A 72 -8.27 33.40 -9.02
CA PRO A 72 -8.76 32.50 -7.98
C PRO A 72 -8.62 30.99 -8.30
N GLU A 73 -8.69 30.59 -9.56
CA GLU A 73 -8.47 29.20 -9.98
C GLU A 73 -7.01 28.72 -9.83
N HIS A 74 -6.07 29.62 -9.50
CA HIS A 74 -4.68 29.33 -9.20
C HIS A 74 -4.39 29.26 -7.69
N GLU A 75 -5.28 29.72 -6.80
CA GLU A 75 -5.12 29.59 -5.34
C GLU A 75 -4.99 28.12 -4.92
N TYR A 76 -5.79 27.23 -5.53
CA TYR A 76 -5.72 25.78 -5.28
C TYR A 76 -4.41 25.14 -5.79
N LYS A 77 -3.79 25.70 -6.85
CA LYS A 77 -2.47 25.25 -7.32
C LYS A 77 -1.35 25.71 -6.39
N LEU A 78 -1.42 26.93 -5.87
CA LEU A 78 -0.57 27.41 -4.78
C LEU A 78 -0.69 26.46 -3.58
N MET A 79 -1.92 26.14 -3.16
CA MET A 79 -2.23 25.16 -2.11
C MET A 79 -1.88 23.70 -2.46
N THR A 80 -1.31 23.42 -3.65
CA THR A 80 -0.68 22.14 -4.00
C THR A 80 0.85 22.24 -3.93
N LEU A 81 1.41 23.41 -4.28
CA LEU A 81 2.83 23.72 -4.21
C LEU A 81 3.37 23.74 -2.78
N PHE A 82 2.63 24.31 -1.81
CA PHE A 82 3.09 24.43 -0.42
C PHE A 82 3.51 23.09 0.21
N TYR A 83 2.87 21.97 -0.16
CA TYR A 83 3.13 20.66 0.43
C TYR A 83 4.36 19.97 -0.23
N GLN A 84 4.82 20.44 -1.39
CA GLN A 84 5.97 19.87 -2.10
C GLN A 84 7.30 20.38 -1.52
N SER A 85 7.35 21.66 -1.15
CA SER A 85 8.45 22.27 -0.39
C SER A 85 8.28 22.16 1.13
N ALA A 86 7.15 21.69 1.66
CA ALA A 86 7.07 21.19 3.05
C ALA A 86 7.88 19.90 3.28
N VAL A 87 8.29 19.20 2.22
CA VAL A 87 9.19 18.02 2.27
C VAL A 87 10.67 18.44 2.39
N PHE A 88 11.00 19.72 2.19
CA PHE A 88 12.38 20.20 1.97
C PHE A 88 13.27 20.34 3.22
N ASN A 89 12.79 19.90 4.39
CA ASN A 89 13.56 19.94 5.63
C ASN A 89 13.73 18.54 6.25
N LEU A 90 14.85 17.87 5.91
CA LEU A 90 15.66 17.01 6.79
C LEU A 90 16.89 16.52 5.99
N GLY A 91 18.09 16.73 6.55
CA GLY A 91 19.35 16.60 5.80
C GLY A 91 19.76 15.18 5.40
N ILE A 92 20.72 15.10 4.48
CA ILE A 92 21.29 13.87 3.91
C ILE A 92 21.71 12.89 5.02
N SER A 93 21.09 11.71 5.04
CA SER A 93 21.24 10.70 6.10
C SER A 93 21.91 9.42 5.57
N PRO A 94 22.79 8.75 6.35
CA PRO A 94 23.37 7.45 6.01
C PRO A 94 22.34 6.36 5.63
N GLN A 95 21.09 6.51 6.10
CA GLN A 95 19.96 5.62 5.84
C GLN A 95 19.71 5.40 4.33
N ALA A 96 19.94 6.40 3.48
CA ALA A 96 19.76 6.26 2.02
C ALA A 96 20.66 5.16 1.43
N THR A 97 21.94 5.15 1.85
CA THR A 97 22.95 4.17 1.43
C THR A 97 22.68 2.79 2.01
N GLU A 98 22.23 2.73 3.26
CA GLU A 98 21.83 1.50 3.96
C GLU A 98 20.65 0.81 3.26
N LEU A 99 19.55 1.54 3.00
CA LEU A 99 18.41 1.03 2.25
C LEU A 99 18.77 0.61 0.82
N GLY A 100 19.68 1.35 0.17
CA GLY A 100 20.26 0.96 -1.12
C GLY A 100 20.96 -0.40 -1.09
N SER A 101 21.69 -0.70 -0.01
CA SER A 101 22.35 -2.01 0.20
C SER A 101 21.35 -3.14 0.36
N HIS A 102 20.29 -2.95 1.18
CA HIS A 102 19.20 -3.92 1.33
C HIS A 102 18.52 -4.23 -0.01
N VAL A 103 18.24 -3.20 -0.81
CA VAL A 103 17.64 -3.30 -2.15
C VAL A 103 18.53 -4.08 -3.14
N LEU A 104 19.85 -3.88 -3.10
CA LEU A 104 20.79 -4.62 -3.95
C LEU A 104 20.88 -6.10 -3.56
N ARG A 105 20.97 -6.40 -2.25
CA ARG A 105 20.95 -7.78 -1.72
C ARG A 105 19.68 -8.52 -2.11
N GLY A 106 18.51 -7.90 -1.97
CA GLY A 106 17.24 -8.48 -2.39
C GLY A 106 17.16 -8.79 -3.88
N LYS A 107 17.65 -7.87 -4.73
CA LYS A 107 17.71 -8.09 -6.19
C LYS A 107 18.67 -9.21 -6.58
N ALA A 108 19.77 -9.39 -5.85
CA ALA A 108 20.65 -10.54 -6.03
C ALA A 108 19.95 -11.85 -5.64
N TRP A 109 19.25 -11.88 -4.51
CA TRP A 109 18.49 -13.05 -4.05
C TRP A 109 17.39 -13.47 -5.02
N LEU A 110 16.57 -12.53 -5.52
CA LEU A 110 15.52 -12.83 -6.51
C LEU A 110 16.10 -13.45 -7.79
N ARG A 111 17.22 -12.91 -8.29
CA ARG A 111 17.91 -13.44 -9.49
C ARG A 111 18.50 -14.83 -9.26
N ALA A 112 19.06 -15.07 -8.07
CA ALA A 112 19.60 -16.39 -7.71
C ALA A 112 18.50 -17.47 -7.56
N ASN A 113 17.25 -17.06 -7.28
CA ASN A 113 16.09 -17.94 -7.14
C ASN A 113 15.09 -17.80 -8.29
N ALA A 114 15.49 -17.21 -9.43
CA ALA A 114 14.61 -17.01 -10.59
C ALA A 114 14.04 -18.35 -11.09
N ARG A 115 12.77 -18.35 -11.54
CA ARG A 115 11.93 -19.53 -11.85
C ARG A 115 11.64 -20.46 -10.67
N HIS A 116 12.23 -20.23 -9.49
CA HIS A 116 12.12 -21.08 -8.30
C HIS A 116 11.56 -20.30 -7.09
N LEU A 117 10.82 -19.21 -7.36
CA LEU A 117 10.14 -18.38 -6.37
C LEU A 117 8.82 -19.04 -5.93
N LEU A 118 8.93 -20.22 -5.31
CA LEU A 118 7.82 -21.10 -4.97
C LEU A 118 7.10 -20.70 -3.67
N ASN A 119 5.87 -21.19 -3.51
CA ASN A 119 5.05 -21.01 -2.31
C ASN A 119 5.19 -22.19 -1.34
N GLN A 120 4.94 -21.93 -0.06
CA GLN A 120 4.85 -22.95 0.99
C GLN A 120 3.52 -22.87 1.72
N ILE A 121 2.86 -24.02 1.93
CA ILE A 121 1.74 -24.13 2.87
C ILE A 121 2.28 -24.30 4.28
N GLU A 122 1.69 -23.61 5.25
CA GLU A 122 2.02 -23.74 6.67
C GLU A 122 2.09 -25.21 7.13
N SER A 123 3.25 -25.58 7.69
CA SER A 123 3.56 -26.96 8.14
C SER A 123 3.48 -28.05 7.06
N SER A 124 3.65 -27.70 5.78
CA SER A 124 3.54 -28.65 4.67
C SER A 124 4.49 -28.31 3.50
N GLU A 125 4.25 -28.94 2.35
CA GLU A 125 5.10 -28.96 1.17
C GLU A 125 5.15 -27.61 0.41
N ILE A 126 6.16 -27.50 -0.46
CA ILE A 126 6.38 -26.39 -1.39
C ILE A 126 5.65 -26.70 -2.72
N PHE A 127 5.09 -25.68 -3.38
CA PHE A 127 4.31 -25.86 -4.61
C PHE A 127 4.28 -24.60 -5.50
N GLU A 128 3.83 -24.77 -6.74
CA GLU A 128 3.67 -23.73 -7.77
C GLU A 128 2.23 -23.17 -7.82
N ASP A 129 2.11 -21.85 -7.77
CA ASP A 129 0.87 -21.09 -7.94
C ASP A 129 1.03 -20.01 -9.03
N THR A 130 -0.09 -19.41 -9.44
CA THR A 130 -0.11 -18.29 -10.40
C THR A 130 -0.07 -16.94 -9.70
N PHE A 131 -0.76 -16.81 -8.57
CA PHE A 131 -1.03 -15.53 -7.91
C PHE A 131 0.23 -14.84 -7.39
N SER A 132 1.12 -15.58 -6.70
CA SER A 132 2.43 -15.08 -6.25
C SER A 132 3.30 -14.65 -7.42
N GLN A 133 3.22 -15.31 -8.59
CA GLN A 133 3.97 -14.94 -9.78
C GLN A 133 3.44 -13.61 -10.35
N PHE A 134 2.13 -13.39 -10.34
CA PHE A 134 1.52 -12.13 -10.77
C PHE A 134 1.82 -10.97 -9.80
N LEU A 135 1.88 -11.26 -8.50
CA LEU A 135 2.38 -10.35 -7.47
C LEU A 135 3.87 -10.00 -7.69
N ILE A 136 4.73 -10.98 -7.97
CA ILE A 136 6.15 -10.74 -8.29
C ILE A 136 6.28 -9.90 -9.57
N MET A 137 5.45 -10.13 -10.59
CA MET A 137 5.41 -9.33 -11.82
C MET A 137 5.03 -7.87 -11.53
N GLU A 138 3.96 -7.63 -10.76
CA GLU A 138 3.55 -6.28 -10.34
C GLU A 138 4.62 -5.57 -9.50
N ALA A 139 5.34 -6.33 -8.65
CA ALA A 139 6.35 -5.78 -7.77
C ALA A 139 7.67 -5.42 -8.49
N THR A 140 8.05 -6.19 -9.51
CA THR A 140 9.39 -6.12 -10.13
C THR A 140 9.42 -5.65 -11.57
N ASN A 141 8.32 -5.85 -12.32
CA ASN A 141 8.27 -5.79 -13.78
C ASN A 141 9.35 -6.64 -14.48
N ASP A 142 9.76 -7.76 -13.88
CA ASP A 142 10.81 -8.64 -14.38
C ASP A 142 10.28 -10.05 -14.69
N THR A 143 9.93 -10.28 -15.95
CA THR A 143 9.43 -11.57 -16.45
C THR A 143 10.45 -12.71 -16.40
N SER A 144 11.75 -12.43 -16.14
CA SER A 144 12.76 -13.48 -16.02
C SER A 144 12.66 -14.25 -14.70
N LEU A 145 12.02 -13.67 -13.69
CA LEU A 145 11.83 -14.27 -12.37
C LEU A 145 10.73 -15.33 -12.33
N LEU A 146 9.73 -15.22 -13.21
CA LEU A 146 8.43 -15.90 -13.08
C LEU A 146 8.47 -17.35 -13.58
N HIS A 147 7.74 -18.25 -12.91
CA HIS A 147 7.45 -19.60 -13.41
C HIS A 147 5.95 -19.74 -13.67
N LEU A 148 5.53 -20.09 -14.89
CA LEU A 148 4.11 -20.12 -15.30
C LEU A 148 3.67 -21.43 -16.00
N HIS A 149 4.53 -22.45 -16.07
CA HIS A 149 4.18 -23.75 -16.64
C HIS A 149 4.92 -24.90 -15.94
N PRO A 150 4.22 -25.92 -15.41
CA PRO A 150 4.75 -26.87 -14.41
C PRO A 150 5.70 -27.96 -14.95
N TYR A 151 6.23 -27.82 -16.18
CA TYR A 151 7.12 -28.82 -16.80
C TYR A 151 8.43 -28.19 -17.33
N GLU A 152 8.39 -27.29 -18.32
CA GLU A 152 9.62 -26.71 -18.91
C GLU A 152 9.66 -25.16 -18.96
N ASP A 153 10.88 -24.62 -18.87
CA ASP A 153 11.19 -23.19 -19.03
C ASP A 153 10.75 -22.64 -20.40
N ALA A 154 10.86 -23.44 -21.47
CA ALA A 154 10.45 -23.05 -22.82
C ALA A 154 8.95 -22.75 -22.90
N GLU A 155 8.14 -23.54 -22.18
CA GLU A 155 6.69 -23.41 -22.07
C GLU A 155 6.33 -22.24 -21.17
N THR A 156 7.00 -22.07 -20.01
CA THR A 156 6.87 -20.88 -19.14
C THR A 156 7.09 -19.58 -19.94
N ASN A 157 8.14 -19.51 -20.77
CA ASN A 157 8.38 -18.33 -21.61
C ASN A 157 7.30 -18.16 -22.72
N SER A 158 6.61 -19.23 -23.11
CA SER A 158 5.46 -19.16 -24.01
C SER A 158 4.21 -18.63 -23.31
N ASP A 159 3.89 -19.15 -22.11
CA ASP A 159 2.76 -18.68 -21.33
C ASP A 159 2.92 -17.22 -20.88
N ILE A 160 4.14 -16.77 -20.55
CA ILE A 160 4.42 -15.34 -20.32
C ILE A 160 4.02 -14.52 -21.54
N ARG A 161 4.52 -14.86 -22.75
CA ARG A 161 4.17 -14.14 -24.00
C ARG A 161 2.66 -14.18 -24.30
N ASN A 162 2.00 -15.32 -24.07
CA ASN A 162 0.56 -15.45 -24.27
C ASN A 162 -0.19 -14.52 -23.31
N THR A 163 0.17 -14.54 -22.02
CA THR A 163 -0.45 -13.74 -20.95
C THR A 163 -0.25 -12.24 -21.13
N THR A 164 0.89 -11.81 -21.67
CA THR A 164 1.15 -10.41 -22.04
C THR A 164 0.19 -9.88 -23.12
N ASN A 165 -0.37 -10.75 -23.96
CA ASN A 165 -1.21 -10.33 -25.09
C ASN A 165 -2.69 -10.65 -24.91
N LEU A 166 -3.00 -11.82 -24.34
CA LEU A 166 -4.32 -12.45 -24.30
C LEU A 166 -4.80 -12.64 -22.85
N ALA A 167 -5.95 -12.06 -22.55
CA ALA A 167 -6.68 -12.34 -21.32
C ALA A 167 -7.23 -13.78 -21.32
N LYS A 168 -7.03 -14.49 -20.21
CA LYS A 168 -7.64 -15.80 -19.94
C LYS A 168 -8.07 -15.88 -18.47
N GLN A 169 -9.05 -16.73 -18.15
CA GLN A 169 -9.34 -17.08 -16.76
C GLN A 169 -8.17 -17.88 -16.18
N TRP A 170 -7.83 -17.64 -14.92
CA TRP A 170 -6.72 -18.28 -14.22
C TRP A 170 -7.17 -19.12 -13.04
N ASN A 171 -6.45 -20.22 -12.83
CA ASN A 171 -6.52 -21.02 -11.62
C ASN A 171 -5.40 -20.56 -10.67
N TYR A 172 -5.66 -20.53 -9.37
CA TYR A 172 -4.63 -20.29 -8.37
C TYR A 172 -3.44 -21.27 -8.50
N PHE A 173 -3.70 -22.56 -8.78
CA PHE A 173 -2.65 -23.57 -8.92
C PHE A 173 -2.16 -23.68 -10.38
N LEU A 174 -0.84 -23.73 -10.56
CA LEU A 174 -0.23 -24.12 -11.84
C LEU A 174 -0.22 -25.64 -12.02
N GLY A 175 0.11 -26.37 -10.95
CA GLY A 175 0.14 -27.82 -10.91
C GLY A 175 -1.12 -28.44 -10.31
N LYS A 176 -0.95 -29.62 -9.72
CA LYS A 176 -2.00 -30.33 -8.97
C LYS A 176 -2.40 -29.50 -7.72
N PRO A 177 -3.70 -29.29 -7.43
CA PRO A 177 -4.12 -28.58 -6.22
C PRO A 177 -3.62 -29.26 -4.93
N VAL A 178 -3.03 -28.46 -4.05
CA VAL A 178 -2.49 -28.88 -2.74
C VAL A 178 -3.39 -28.32 -1.62
N GLY A 179 -3.44 -28.99 -0.46
CA GLY A 179 -4.20 -28.52 0.72
C GLY A 179 -5.72 -28.39 0.55
N THR A 180 -6.29 -28.89 -0.56
CA THR A 180 -7.66 -28.58 -1.01
C THR A 180 -8.32 -29.78 -1.73
N THR A 181 -9.45 -29.55 -2.41
CA THR A 181 -10.16 -30.55 -3.22
C THR A 181 -9.33 -31.05 -4.42
N MET A 182 -9.54 -32.29 -4.86
CA MET A 182 -8.80 -32.93 -5.98
C MET A 182 -8.77 -32.09 -7.26
N THR A 183 -9.85 -31.35 -7.53
CA THR A 183 -9.91 -30.28 -8.53
C THR A 183 -10.08 -28.94 -7.82
N PHE A 184 -9.56 -27.88 -8.42
CA PHE A 184 -9.76 -26.50 -7.97
C PHE A 184 -10.21 -25.67 -9.19
N PRO A 185 -11.21 -24.78 -9.06
CA PRO A 185 -11.71 -24.00 -10.19
C PRO A 185 -10.84 -22.78 -10.48
N ALA A 186 -11.06 -22.16 -11.64
CA ALA A 186 -10.58 -20.81 -11.91
C ALA A 186 -11.20 -19.79 -10.94
N ASP A 187 -10.44 -18.75 -10.62
CA ASP A 187 -10.81 -17.71 -9.65
C ASP A 187 -10.58 -16.29 -10.21
N VAL A 188 -11.41 -15.35 -9.77
CA VAL A 188 -11.41 -13.99 -10.29
C VAL A 188 -10.28 -13.12 -9.73
N ASP A 189 -9.59 -13.54 -8.65
CA ASP A 189 -8.51 -12.76 -8.03
C ASP A 189 -7.20 -12.98 -8.78
N SER A 190 -6.82 -14.24 -9.00
CA SER A 190 -5.73 -14.64 -9.91
C SER A 190 -5.94 -14.07 -11.31
N THR A 191 -7.18 -14.10 -11.81
CA THR A 191 -7.52 -13.52 -13.12
C THR A 191 -7.40 -12.00 -13.13
N SER A 192 -7.89 -11.31 -12.09
CA SER A 192 -7.74 -9.86 -11.96
C SER A 192 -6.27 -9.45 -11.84
N TYR A 193 -5.47 -10.17 -11.04
CA TYR A 193 -4.05 -9.83 -10.88
C TYR A 193 -3.23 -10.04 -12.15
N ALA A 194 -3.52 -11.07 -12.94
CA ALA A 194 -2.94 -11.22 -14.28
C ALA A 194 -3.30 -10.03 -15.18
N LEU A 195 -4.57 -9.63 -15.21
CA LEU A 195 -5.06 -8.48 -15.98
C LEU A 195 -4.45 -7.14 -15.52
N LEU A 196 -4.16 -6.98 -14.22
CA LEU A 196 -3.50 -5.81 -13.65
C LEU A 196 -2.01 -5.76 -13.99
N ALA A 197 -1.29 -6.87 -13.80
CA ALA A 197 0.16 -6.97 -13.93
C ALA A 197 0.66 -7.04 -15.38
N PHE A 198 -0.01 -7.80 -16.25
CA PHE A 198 0.42 -8.00 -17.65
C PHE A 198 -0.18 -6.99 -18.64
N THR A 199 -1.32 -6.39 -18.30
CA THR A 199 -2.05 -5.45 -19.18
C THR A 199 -2.32 -5.99 -20.61
N PRO A 200 -2.85 -7.21 -20.80
CA PRO A 200 -3.19 -7.72 -22.12
C PRO A 200 -4.27 -6.87 -22.81
N THR A 201 -4.37 -7.00 -24.14
CA THR A 201 -5.31 -6.23 -24.96
C THR A 201 -6.34 -7.10 -25.69
N LEU A 202 -6.06 -8.39 -25.89
CA LEU A 202 -6.95 -9.34 -26.53
C LEU A 202 -7.84 -10.05 -25.50
N ALA A 203 -9.10 -10.33 -25.87
CA ALA A 203 -10.12 -11.00 -25.06
C ALA A 203 -10.48 -10.39 -23.69
N VAL A 204 -10.03 -9.17 -23.40
CA VAL A 204 -10.26 -8.53 -22.08
C VAL A 204 -11.75 -8.37 -21.78
N ASN A 205 -12.55 -7.88 -22.74
CA ASN A 205 -13.98 -7.71 -22.55
C ASN A 205 -14.68 -9.06 -22.27
N ASP A 206 -14.30 -10.13 -22.97
CA ASP A 206 -14.88 -11.47 -22.74
C ASP A 206 -14.65 -11.94 -21.29
N ILE A 207 -13.48 -11.66 -20.73
CA ILE A 207 -13.16 -11.97 -19.33
C ILE A 207 -13.93 -11.06 -18.36
N LEU A 208 -14.00 -9.75 -18.60
CA LEU A 208 -14.76 -8.83 -17.75
C LEU A 208 -16.26 -9.15 -17.76
N ASP A 209 -16.84 -9.42 -18.93
CA ASP A 209 -18.24 -9.80 -19.07
C ASP A 209 -18.50 -11.16 -18.40
N SER A 210 -17.52 -12.10 -18.42
CA SER A 210 -17.59 -13.34 -17.63
C SER A 210 -17.52 -13.12 -16.12
N MET A 211 -16.91 -12.03 -15.63
CA MET A 211 -16.95 -11.64 -14.21
C MET A 211 -18.32 -11.01 -13.87
N LEU A 212 -18.88 -10.17 -14.73
CA LEU A 212 -20.21 -9.58 -14.56
C LEU A 212 -21.33 -10.64 -14.58
N ALA A 213 -21.16 -11.71 -15.36
CA ALA A 213 -22.04 -12.88 -15.37
C ALA A 213 -21.90 -13.75 -14.11
N ASN A 214 -20.79 -13.65 -13.37
CA ASN A 214 -20.52 -14.38 -12.13
C ASN A 214 -20.92 -13.59 -10.85
N ARG A 215 -21.82 -12.60 -10.97
CA ARG A 215 -22.33 -11.83 -9.83
C ARG A 215 -23.36 -12.62 -9.02
N ASN A 216 -23.35 -12.43 -7.71
CA ASN A 216 -24.38 -12.94 -6.81
C ASN A 216 -25.63 -12.04 -6.81
N HIS A 217 -26.63 -12.36 -5.98
CA HIS A 217 -27.88 -11.59 -5.88
C HIS A 217 -27.72 -10.13 -5.37
N ASP A 218 -26.58 -9.78 -4.77
CA ASP A 218 -26.26 -8.42 -4.31
C ASP A 218 -25.53 -7.60 -5.39
N GLY A 219 -25.30 -8.17 -6.58
CA GLY A 219 -24.47 -7.55 -7.63
C GLY A 219 -22.96 -7.70 -7.42
N LEU A 220 -22.52 -8.54 -6.47
CA LEU A 220 -21.10 -8.71 -6.13
C LEU A 220 -20.48 -9.87 -6.90
N VAL A 221 -19.34 -9.64 -7.54
CA VAL A 221 -18.61 -10.68 -8.30
C VAL A 221 -18.10 -11.76 -7.34
N GLN A 222 -18.42 -13.03 -7.65
CA GLN A 222 -18.02 -14.15 -6.81
C GLN A 222 -16.56 -14.56 -7.06
N THR A 223 -15.86 -15.01 -6.01
CA THR A 223 -14.43 -15.38 -6.06
C THR A 223 -14.12 -16.48 -7.07
N TYR A 224 -15.04 -17.43 -7.28
CA TYR A 224 -14.86 -18.57 -8.17
C TYR A 224 -15.99 -18.60 -9.21
N TRP A 225 -15.72 -19.05 -10.43
CA TRP A 225 -16.79 -19.33 -11.42
C TRP A 225 -17.55 -20.63 -11.12
N ASP A 226 -17.03 -21.46 -10.21
CA ASP A 226 -17.72 -22.64 -9.66
C ASP A 226 -18.89 -22.21 -8.76
N GLN A 227 -20.11 -22.36 -9.28
CA GLN A 227 -21.35 -22.00 -8.57
C GLN A 227 -21.62 -22.84 -7.32
N THR A 228 -20.88 -23.94 -7.09
CA THR A 228 -20.93 -24.68 -5.80
C THR A 228 -20.11 -23.98 -4.70
N ARG A 229 -19.32 -22.95 -5.06
CA ARG A 229 -18.51 -22.13 -4.17
C ARG A 229 -18.96 -20.65 -4.18
N PRO A 230 -20.22 -20.32 -3.83
CA PRO A 230 -20.68 -18.94 -3.75
C PRO A 230 -19.95 -18.22 -2.61
N ARG A 231 -18.92 -17.47 -2.97
CA ARG A 231 -17.99 -16.78 -2.07
C ARG A 231 -17.74 -15.38 -2.60
N VAL A 232 -17.68 -14.43 -1.68
CA VAL A 232 -17.28 -13.04 -1.90
C VAL A 232 -16.21 -12.73 -0.86
N ASP A 233 -15.24 -11.90 -1.22
CA ASP A 233 -14.14 -11.47 -0.34
C ASP A 233 -13.74 -10.04 -0.73
N ILE A 234 -13.51 -9.17 0.25
CA ILE A 234 -13.29 -7.74 0.01
C ILE A 234 -11.94 -7.45 -0.68
N CYS A 235 -10.91 -8.28 -0.46
CA CYS A 235 -9.64 -8.13 -1.19
C CYS A 235 -9.80 -8.51 -2.67
N VAL A 236 -10.49 -9.63 -2.93
CA VAL A 236 -10.84 -10.10 -4.28
C VAL A 236 -11.66 -9.04 -5.02
N LEU A 237 -12.72 -8.52 -4.40
CA LEU A 237 -13.54 -7.45 -4.99
C LEU A 237 -12.74 -6.16 -5.23
N THR A 238 -11.71 -5.88 -4.42
CA THR A 238 -10.83 -4.72 -4.64
C THR A 238 -10.00 -4.91 -5.91
N ASN A 239 -9.41 -6.08 -6.15
CA ASN A 239 -8.68 -6.37 -7.39
C ASN A 239 -9.60 -6.43 -8.62
N VAL A 240 -10.80 -6.99 -8.49
CA VAL A 240 -11.84 -6.90 -9.55
C VAL A 240 -12.14 -5.43 -9.85
N THR A 241 -12.41 -4.61 -8.83
CA THR A 241 -12.69 -3.17 -9.01
C THR A 241 -11.53 -2.44 -9.68
N ARG A 242 -10.28 -2.63 -9.23
CA ARG A 242 -9.07 -2.11 -9.89
C ARG A 242 -9.02 -2.48 -11.38
N THR A 243 -9.37 -3.72 -11.70
CA THR A 243 -9.33 -4.23 -13.07
C THR A 243 -10.39 -3.54 -13.94
N PHE A 244 -11.65 -3.46 -13.49
CA PHE A 244 -12.71 -2.77 -14.23
C PHE A 244 -12.40 -1.28 -14.43
N TYR A 245 -11.79 -0.61 -13.45
CA TYR A 245 -11.32 0.77 -13.60
C TYR A 245 -10.18 0.90 -14.63
N LYS A 246 -9.13 0.08 -14.52
CA LYS A 246 -7.97 0.04 -15.44
C LYS A 246 -8.38 -0.12 -16.92
N TYR A 247 -9.45 -0.86 -17.20
CA TYR A 247 -9.97 -1.10 -18.55
C TYR A 247 -11.17 -0.21 -18.95
N ASN A 248 -11.42 0.89 -18.23
CA ASN A 248 -12.48 1.87 -18.51
C ASN A 248 -13.91 1.29 -18.50
N ARG A 249 -14.14 0.23 -17.71
CA ARG A 249 -15.44 -0.42 -17.47
C ARG A 249 -15.99 -0.12 -16.06
N SER A 250 -15.54 0.97 -15.42
CA SER A 250 -15.88 1.34 -14.04
C SER A 250 -17.38 1.52 -13.77
N ALA A 251 -18.18 1.81 -14.79
CA ALA A 251 -19.64 1.92 -14.69
C ALA A 251 -20.31 0.58 -14.32
N ASP A 252 -19.73 -0.56 -14.68
CA ASP A 252 -20.36 -1.89 -14.54
C ASP A 252 -20.12 -2.55 -13.17
N ILE A 253 -19.29 -1.93 -12.31
CA ILE A 253 -18.75 -2.54 -11.08
C ILE A 253 -19.08 -1.76 -9.80
N GLN A 254 -19.97 -0.76 -9.90
CA GLN A 254 -20.24 0.23 -8.85
C GLN A 254 -20.79 -0.39 -7.55
N GLU A 255 -21.55 -1.49 -7.62
CA GLU A 255 -22.01 -2.23 -6.42
C GLU A 255 -20.84 -2.82 -5.63
N SER A 256 -19.80 -3.29 -6.33
CA SER A 256 -18.60 -3.84 -5.69
C SER A 256 -17.71 -2.74 -5.09
N LEU A 257 -17.60 -1.58 -5.73
CA LEU A 257 -16.96 -0.39 -5.15
C LEU A 257 -17.70 0.09 -3.90
N ALA A 258 -19.03 0.18 -3.95
CA ALA A 258 -19.86 0.57 -2.80
C ALA A 258 -19.73 -0.43 -1.64
N TYR A 259 -19.63 -1.74 -1.92
CA TYR A 259 -19.38 -2.76 -0.92
C TYR A 259 -17.97 -2.66 -0.31
N VAL A 260 -16.93 -2.40 -1.12
CA VAL A 260 -15.57 -2.10 -0.65
C VAL A 260 -15.55 -0.86 0.26
N GLY A 261 -16.23 0.22 -0.13
CA GLY A 261 -16.35 1.43 0.69
C GLY A 261 -17.13 1.21 2.00
N LYS A 262 -18.17 0.37 1.97
CA LYS A 262 -18.91 -0.04 3.18
C LYS A 262 -18.03 -0.87 4.13
N ALA A 263 -17.29 -1.84 3.60
CA ALA A 263 -16.35 -2.66 4.37
C ALA A 263 -15.22 -1.82 4.99
N LEU A 264 -14.67 -0.86 4.22
CA LEU A 264 -13.65 0.09 4.68
C LEU A 264 -14.10 0.87 5.92
N ASN A 265 -15.29 1.47 5.87
CA ASN A 265 -15.86 2.25 6.97
C ASN A 265 -16.30 1.39 8.16
N ALA A 266 -16.71 0.14 7.92
CA ALA A 266 -17.15 -0.79 8.97
C ALA A 266 -16.01 -1.58 9.63
N GLY A 267 -14.77 -1.51 9.12
CA GLY A 267 -13.61 -2.19 9.70
C GLY A 267 -13.63 -3.72 9.57
N THR A 268 -14.49 -4.30 8.71
CA THR A 268 -14.79 -5.75 8.66
C THR A 268 -13.67 -6.64 8.12
N TYR A 269 -12.47 -6.08 7.94
CA TYR A 269 -11.27 -6.68 7.35
C TYR A 269 -10.07 -6.69 8.32
N MET A 270 -10.22 -6.12 9.53
CA MET A 270 -9.10 -5.95 10.46
C MET A 270 -8.48 -7.28 10.91
N SER A 271 -9.30 -8.34 11.05
CA SER A 271 -8.86 -9.73 11.33
C SER A 271 -8.45 -10.52 10.08
N GLY A 272 -8.09 -9.82 9.00
CA GLY A 272 -8.01 -10.39 7.65
C GLY A 272 -9.39 -10.71 7.07
N THR A 273 -9.43 -11.55 6.04
CA THR A 273 -10.65 -11.90 5.30
C THR A 273 -10.85 -13.42 5.24
N ARG A 274 -11.69 -13.92 4.33
CA ARG A 274 -11.85 -15.38 4.11
C ARG A 274 -10.59 -15.96 3.48
N HIS A 275 -9.98 -15.26 2.52
CA HIS A 275 -8.79 -15.73 1.79
C HIS A 275 -7.49 -15.02 2.19
N TYR A 276 -7.54 -13.92 2.95
CA TYR A 276 -6.35 -13.17 3.37
C TYR A 276 -6.16 -13.17 4.88
N CYS A 277 -4.90 -13.10 5.31
CA CYS A 277 -4.49 -13.24 6.71
C CYS A 277 -4.63 -11.95 7.52
N THR A 278 -4.38 -10.79 6.91
CA THR A 278 -4.29 -9.50 7.61
C THR A 278 -4.99 -8.37 6.86
N ALA A 279 -5.13 -7.20 7.51
CA ALA A 279 -5.75 -6.00 6.95
C ALA A 279 -4.89 -5.33 5.86
N GLU A 280 -3.57 -5.49 5.95
CA GLU A 280 -2.60 -4.74 5.16
C GLU A 280 -2.66 -5.07 3.67
N VAL A 281 -3.11 -6.28 3.30
CA VAL A 281 -3.38 -6.65 1.90
C VAL A 281 -4.53 -5.83 1.31
N PHE A 282 -5.61 -5.62 2.07
CA PHE A 282 -6.73 -4.76 1.65
C PHE A 282 -6.30 -3.30 1.54
N PHE A 283 -5.50 -2.79 2.49
CA PHE A 283 -4.95 -1.44 2.39
C PHE A 283 -4.09 -1.27 1.15
N PHE A 284 -3.21 -2.23 0.84
CA PHE A 284 -2.38 -2.15 -0.35
C PHE A 284 -3.22 -2.15 -1.62
N PHE A 285 -4.10 -3.14 -1.84
CA PHE A 285 -4.91 -3.18 -3.07
C PHE A 285 -5.80 -1.93 -3.21
N LEU A 286 -6.40 -1.43 -2.12
CA LEU A 286 -7.24 -0.23 -2.17
C LEU A 286 -6.42 1.06 -2.35
N SER A 287 -5.20 1.14 -1.80
CA SER A 287 -4.30 2.28 -2.05
C SER A 287 -3.95 2.41 -3.53
N GLN A 288 -3.71 1.30 -4.22
CA GLN A 288 -3.41 1.32 -5.66
C GLN A 288 -4.65 1.80 -6.44
N LEU A 289 -5.86 1.31 -6.13
CA LEU A 289 -7.10 1.80 -6.76
C LEU A 289 -7.23 3.33 -6.68
N ILE A 290 -6.89 3.91 -5.52
CA ILE A 290 -7.00 5.35 -5.25
C ILE A 290 -5.86 6.15 -5.90
N ALA A 291 -4.65 5.61 -5.93
CA ALA A 291 -3.49 6.23 -6.57
C ALA A 291 -3.62 6.24 -8.11
N ASP A 292 -4.09 5.14 -8.70
CA ASP A 292 -4.25 4.96 -10.15
C ASP A 292 -5.35 5.87 -10.74
N HIS A 293 -6.33 6.31 -9.93
CA HIS A 293 -7.54 7.01 -10.40
C HIS A 293 -7.79 8.35 -9.67
N PRO A 294 -6.87 9.33 -9.74
CA PRO A 294 -6.95 10.60 -9.01
C PRO A 294 -8.17 11.46 -9.39
N TYR A 295 -8.76 11.24 -10.56
CA TYR A 295 -9.88 12.03 -11.09
C TYR A 295 -11.26 11.36 -10.98
N ALA A 296 -11.37 10.17 -10.36
CA ALA A 296 -12.64 9.48 -10.13
C ALA A 296 -13.19 9.82 -8.73
N PRO A 297 -14.20 10.70 -8.58
CA PRO A 297 -14.63 11.20 -7.27
C PRO A 297 -15.09 10.09 -6.32
N GLU A 298 -15.82 9.11 -6.84
CA GLU A 298 -16.33 7.94 -6.11
C GLU A 298 -15.21 7.07 -5.52
N VAL A 299 -14.04 7.04 -6.15
CA VAL A 299 -12.84 6.37 -5.63
C VAL A 299 -12.13 7.26 -4.60
N GLN A 300 -11.99 8.57 -4.87
CA GLN A 300 -11.29 9.48 -3.95
C GLN A 300 -12.01 9.67 -2.61
N LEU A 301 -13.33 9.43 -2.54
CA LEU A 301 -14.08 9.33 -1.28
C LEU A 301 -13.51 8.28 -0.31
N LEU A 302 -12.81 7.25 -0.82
CA LEU A 302 -12.20 6.19 -0.01
C LEU A 302 -10.82 6.57 0.57
N ARG A 303 -10.19 7.64 0.07
CA ARG A 303 -8.82 8.06 0.44
C ARG A 303 -8.68 8.42 1.92
N VAL A 304 -9.59 9.22 2.47
CA VAL A 304 -9.52 9.68 3.87
C VAL A 304 -9.83 8.55 4.87
N PRO A 305 -10.89 7.72 4.68
CA PRO A 305 -11.10 6.53 5.52
C PRO A 305 -9.93 5.54 5.47
N LEU A 306 -9.34 5.30 4.29
CA LEU A 306 -8.15 4.43 4.17
C LEU A 306 -6.93 5.02 4.88
N ALA A 307 -6.63 6.31 4.68
CA ALA A 307 -5.51 6.98 5.36
C ALA A 307 -5.64 6.88 6.90
N LYS A 308 -6.85 7.05 7.44
CA LYS A 308 -7.13 6.89 8.86
C LYS A 308 -6.94 5.43 9.34
N ALA A 309 -7.37 4.45 8.55
CA ALA A 309 -7.23 3.04 8.88
C ALA A 309 -5.76 2.58 8.84
N LEU A 310 -4.99 3.04 7.85
CA LEU A 310 -3.53 2.84 7.77
C LEU A 310 -2.81 3.46 8.96
N ALA A 311 -3.09 4.73 9.30
CA ALA A 311 -2.43 5.43 10.40
C ALA A 311 -2.60 4.71 11.76
N GLY A 312 -3.72 4.03 11.98
CA GLY A 312 -3.96 3.20 13.18
C GLY A 312 -3.22 1.85 13.20
N ARG A 313 -2.36 1.57 12.21
CA ARG A 313 -1.65 0.29 12.01
C ARG A 313 -0.14 0.44 11.86
N MET A 314 0.37 1.66 11.68
CA MET A 314 1.80 1.95 11.55
C MET A 314 2.52 1.76 12.88
N GLY A 315 3.71 1.15 12.88
CA GLY A 315 4.45 0.83 14.11
C GLY A 315 3.78 -0.21 15.02
N VAL A 316 2.62 -0.75 14.65
CA VAL A 316 1.92 -1.81 15.39
C VAL A 316 2.40 -3.17 14.87
N TYR A 317 2.88 -4.04 15.78
CA TYR A 317 3.41 -5.36 15.45
C TYR A 317 2.72 -6.51 16.18
N GLU A 318 2.16 -6.23 17.36
CA GLU A 318 1.37 -7.16 18.15
C GLU A 318 -0.12 -7.00 17.76
N ASN A 319 -0.82 -8.13 17.63
CA ASN A 319 -2.28 -8.17 17.41
C ASN A 319 -2.91 -9.10 18.45
N GLU A 320 -4.19 -8.88 18.75
CA GLU A 320 -4.97 -9.72 19.65
C GLU A 320 -5.87 -10.70 18.87
N VAL A 321 -6.26 -11.81 19.52
CA VAL A 321 -7.28 -12.72 18.98
C VAL A 321 -8.65 -12.03 19.09
N THR A 322 -9.31 -11.77 17.97
CA THR A 322 -10.67 -11.21 18.00
C THR A 322 -11.72 -12.24 18.38
N GLN A 323 -12.77 -11.84 19.10
CA GLN A 323 -13.83 -12.73 19.61
C GLN A 323 -14.40 -13.67 18.54
N ALA A 324 -14.67 -13.17 17.32
CA ALA A 324 -15.19 -13.99 16.23
C ALA A 324 -14.27 -15.17 15.82
N GLU A 325 -12.96 -15.06 16.04
CA GLU A 325 -11.99 -16.13 15.75
C GLU A 325 -11.84 -17.09 16.96
N LEU A 326 -12.13 -16.64 18.20
CA LEU A 326 -12.36 -17.52 19.37
C LEU A 326 -13.63 -18.35 19.18
N ASP A 327 -14.73 -17.70 18.79
CA ASP A 327 -16.02 -18.34 18.49
C ASP A 327 -15.86 -19.38 17.36
N LEU A 328 -15.08 -19.06 16.32
CA LEU A 328 -14.77 -19.99 15.24
C LEU A 328 -13.92 -21.19 15.73
N ALA A 329 -12.96 -20.98 16.63
CA ALA A 329 -12.17 -22.05 17.22
C ALA A 329 -13.02 -22.95 18.13
N GLU A 330 -13.99 -22.41 18.86
CA GLU A 330 -14.97 -23.20 19.62
C GLU A 330 -15.91 -23.99 18.69
N ALA A 331 -16.50 -23.33 17.69
CA ALA A 331 -17.38 -23.97 16.70
C ALA A 331 -16.67 -24.98 15.80
N SER A 332 -15.33 -25.01 15.77
CA SER A 332 -14.52 -26.01 15.07
C SER A 332 -14.15 -27.18 15.99
N ARG A 333 -13.74 -26.90 17.23
CA ARG A 333 -13.55 -27.93 18.28
C ARG A 333 -14.83 -28.75 18.50
N ALA A 334 -16.00 -28.11 18.47
CA ALA A 334 -17.31 -28.77 18.55
C ALA A 334 -17.61 -29.75 17.40
N LYS A 335 -16.87 -29.69 16.28
CA LYS A 335 -16.96 -30.61 15.14
C LYS A 335 -15.83 -31.65 15.09
N GLY A 336 -14.90 -31.61 16.05
CA GLY A 336 -13.65 -32.36 15.99
C GLY A 336 -12.62 -31.82 14.98
N GLU A 337 -12.84 -30.62 14.43
CA GLU A 337 -11.89 -29.96 13.53
C GLU A 337 -10.77 -29.30 14.35
N LYS A 338 -9.50 -29.56 14.00
CA LYS A 338 -8.31 -28.99 14.67
C LYS A 338 -8.07 -27.54 14.21
N TYR A 339 -8.92 -26.61 14.63
CA TYR A 339 -8.72 -25.19 14.42
C TYR A 339 -8.55 -24.46 15.76
N GLU A 340 -7.50 -23.63 15.83
CA GLU A 340 -7.17 -22.78 16.96
C GLU A 340 -7.36 -21.31 16.57
N ALA A 341 -7.58 -20.44 17.55
CA ALA A 341 -7.95 -19.06 17.28
C ALA A 341 -6.74 -18.25 16.79
N TYR A 342 -6.87 -17.65 15.61
CA TYR A 342 -5.76 -17.01 14.91
C TYR A 342 -5.47 -15.59 15.42
N VAL A 343 -4.19 -15.34 15.73
CA VAL A 343 -3.63 -13.99 15.83
C VAL A 343 -3.06 -13.61 14.46
N PRO A 344 -3.52 -12.52 13.81
CA PRO A 344 -2.84 -11.97 12.64
C PRO A 344 -1.38 -11.65 12.95
N GLU A 345 -0.46 -12.12 12.12
CA GLU A 345 0.98 -11.89 12.30
C GLU A 345 1.39 -10.66 11.47
N VAL A 346 2.04 -9.66 12.07
CA VAL A 346 2.60 -8.52 11.32
C VAL A 346 3.95 -8.92 10.74
N ASP A 347 3.89 -9.77 9.72
CA ASP A 347 5.08 -10.28 9.02
C ASP A 347 5.70 -9.22 8.08
N SER A 348 6.81 -9.59 7.44
CA SER A 348 7.54 -8.71 6.52
C SER A 348 6.71 -8.24 5.31
N LEU A 349 5.73 -9.03 4.85
CA LEU A 349 4.85 -8.67 3.73
C LEU A 349 3.75 -7.71 4.19
N ALA A 350 3.17 -7.90 5.39
CA ALA A 350 2.25 -6.95 5.99
C ALA A 350 2.89 -5.56 6.19
N ILE A 351 4.14 -5.52 6.66
CA ILE A 351 4.90 -4.27 6.80
C ILE A 351 5.18 -3.63 5.43
N ALA A 352 5.65 -4.40 4.45
CA ALA A 352 5.88 -3.91 3.09
C ALA A 352 4.60 -3.35 2.45
N TYR A 353 3.45 -4.02 2.63
CA TYR A 353 2.16 -3.57 2.12
C TYR A 353 1.70 -2.24 2.75
N ARG A 354 1.83 -2.04 4.07
CA ARG A 354 1.43 -0.75 4.68
C ARG A 354 2.36 0.42 4.33
N VAL A 355 3.66 0.16 4.18
CA VAL A 355 4.62 1.16 3.66
C VAL A 355 4.27 1.54 2.22
N LEU A 356 4.08 0.56 1.32
CA LEU A 356 3.70 0.81 -0.08
C LEU A 356 2.33 1.49 -0.23
N ALA A 357 1.38 1.17 0.65
CA ALA A 357 0.08 1.84 0.69
C ALA A 357 0.21 3.31 1.11
N CYS A 358 1.12 3.64 2.04
CA CYS A 358 1.41 5.02 2.39
C CYS A 358 2.14 5.76 1.26
N GLN A 359 3.18 5.15 0.66
CA GLN A 359 3.95 5.70 -0.45
C GLN A 359 3.07 6.05 -1.66
N SER A 360 2.25 5.11 -2.14
CA SER A 360 1.34 5.30 -3.28
C SER A 360 0.27 6.37 -3.03
N LEU A 361 -0.12 6.59 -1.77
CA LEU A 361 -1.03 7.67 -1.39
C LEU A 361 -0.31 8.99 -1.08
N GLY A 362 1.02 9.05 -1.05
CA GLY A 362 1.76 10.26 -0.62
C GLY A 362 1.57 10.59 0.86
N LEU A 363 1.41 9.58 1.72
CA LEU A 363 1.23 9.71 3.16
C LEU A 363 2.53 9.34 3.89
N ARG A 364 2.91 10.12 4.91
CA ARG A 364 4.04 9.82 5.80
C ARG A 364 3.61 9.79 7.28
N PRO A 365 2.82 8.78 7.70
CA PRO A 365 2.27 8.71 9.05
C PRO A 365 3.29 8.40 10.15
N GLN A 366 2.99 8.84 11.37
CA GLN A 366 3.75 8.45 12.57
C GLN A 366 3.87 6.91 12.63
N GLY A 367 5.08 6.42 12.84
CA GLY A 367 5.41 4.99 12.80
C GLY A 367 5.90 4.47 11.44
N ILE A 368 5.74 5.19 10.32
CA ILE A 368 6.25 4.73 9.01
C ILE A 368 7.78 4.57 8.99
N GLU A 369 8.51 5.47 9.66
CA GLU A 369 9.97 5.37 9.79
C GLU A 369 10.39 4.11 10.55
N ASP A 370 9.59 3.68 11.52
CA ASP A 370 9.85 2.50 12.32
C ASP A 370 9.47 1.23 11.57
N ASP A 371 8.44 1.28 10.72
CA ASP A 371 8.08 0.24 9.76
C ASP A 371 9.18 0.03 8.70
N ILE A 372 9.73 1.12 8.16
CA ILE A 372 10.85 1.10 7.19
C ILE A 372 12.09 0.47 7.81
N LYS A 373 12.49 0.93 9.01
CA LYS A 373 13.59 0.33 9.80
C LYS A 373 13.33 -1.14 10.11
N ARG A 374 12.10 -1.49 10.51
CA ARG A 374 11.72 -2.85 10.87
C ARG A 374 11.82 -3.77 9.65
N LEU A 375 11.28 -3.34 8.51
CA LEU A 375 11.36 -4.07 7.24
C LEU A 375 12.82 -4.27 6.80
N ALA A 376 13.67 -3.25 6.89
CA ALA A 376 15.11 -3.38 6.62
C ALA A 376 15.80 -4.38 7.57
N SER A 377 15.54 -4.30 8.89
CA SER A 377 16.11 -5.20 9.91
C SER A 377 15.62 -6.66 9.82
N LEU A 378 14.57 -6.92 9.04
CA LEU A 378 14.05 -8.26 8.80
C LEU A 378 14.72 -8.97 7.61
N GLN A 379 15.60 -8.32 6.84
CA GLN A 379 16.32 -9.00 5.75
C GLN A 379 17.25 -10.09 6.28
N CYS A 380 17.11 -11.31 5.77
CA CYS A 380 17.96 -12.45 6.12
C CYS A 380 19.38 -12.29 5.54
N ASP A 381 20.37 -13.00 6.08
CA ASP A 381 21.76 -12.94 5.63
C ASP A 381 21.91 -13.24 4.12
N ASP A 382 21.11 -14.18 3.59
CA ASP A 382 21.06 -14.52 2.16
C ASP A 382 20.58 -13.38 1.24
N GLY A 383 20.03 -12.31 1.79
CA GLY A 383 19.52 -11.14 1.08
C GLY A 383 18.03 -11.20 0.75
N GLY A 384 17.38 -12.35 0.94
CA GLY A 384 15.93 -12.46 0.89
C GLY A 384 15.28 -12.01 2.21
N TRP A 385 13.96 -11.99 2.26
CA TRP A 385 13.20 -11.81 3.49
C TRP A 385 12.64 -13.15 4.02
N PRO A 386 12.17 -13.22 5.27
CA PRO A 386 11.46 -14.37 5.82
C PRO A 386 10.21 -14.76 5.01
N LEU A 387 9.66 -15.94 5.30
CA LEU A 387 8.34 -16.32 4.81
C LEU A 387 7.29 -15.34 5.38
N GLY A 388 6.41 -14.83 4.51
CA GLY A 388 5.26 -14.01 4.88
C GLY A 388 4.03 -14.45 4.10
N TRP A 389 2.86 -14.24 4.67
CA TRP A 389 1.64 -14.99 4.38
C TRP A 389 0.76 -14.28 3.35
N VAL A 390 0.96 -14.66 2.08
CA VAL A 390 0.26 -14.11 0.90
C VAL A 390 -1.26 -14.30 1.02
N CYS A 391 -1.72 -15.48 1.43
CA CYS A 391 -3.15 -15.82 1.56
C CYS A 391 -3.38 -17.01 2.51
N ARG A 392 -4.64 -17.42 2.71
CA ARG A 392 -5.05 -18.60 3.51
C ARG A 392 -6.24 -19.34 2.90
N TYR A 393 -6.30 -20.65 3.13
CA TYR A 393 -7.41 -21.48 2.66
C TYR A 393 -8.71 -21.15 3.39
N GLY A 394 -9.74 -20.69 2.67
CA GLY A 394 -10.99 -20.21 3.29
C GLY A 394 -11.86 -21.25 4.04
N ARG A 395 -11.45 -22.53 4.15
CA ARG A 395 -12.06 -23.50 5.09
C ARG A 395 -11.09 -23.90 6.19
N SER A 396 -9.94 -24.47 5.82
CA SER A 396 -8.96 -25.01 6.76
C SER A 396 -8.10 -23.94 7.44
N LYS A 397 -8.17 -22.68 6.98
CA LYS A 397 -7.44 -21.50 7.49
C LYS A 397 -5.90 -21.57 7.47
N LEU A 398 -5.33 -22.73 7.12
CA LEU A 398 -3.92 -22.92 6.78
C LEU A 398 -3.41 -21.78 5.89
N ARG A 399 -2.29 -21.19 6.28
CA ARG A 399 -1.66 -20.07 5.57
C ARG A 399 -0.82 -20.56 4.40
N ILE A 400 -0.68 -19.71 3.38
CA ILE A 400 0.22 -19.90 2.24
C ILE A 400 1.16 -18.71 2.21
N GLY A 401 2.47 -18.97 2.22
CA GLY A 401 3.49 -17.93 2.24
C GLY A 401 4.47 -18.04 1.07
N SER A 402 5.17 -16.95 0.79
CA SER A 402 6.15 -16.86 -0.30
C SER A 402 7.32 -15.94 0.02
N ARG A 403 8.54 -16.48 0.11
CA ARG A 403 9.76 -15.64 0.23
C ARG A 403 9.96 -14.77 -1.01
N GLY A 404 9.51 -15.23 -2.18
CA GLY A 404 9.59 -14.50 -3.45
C GLY A 404 8.77 -13.20 -3.43
N VAL A 405 7.48 -13.31 -3.09
CA VAL A 405 6.59 -12.15 -2.94
C VAL A 405 7.13 -11.19 -1.88
N VAL A 406 7.43 -11.67 -0.67
CA VAL A 406 7.92 -10.80 0.43
C VAL A 406 9.16 -10.02 0.00
N THR A 407 10.14 -10.71 -0.61
CA THR A 407 11.39 -10.09 -1.06
C THR A 407 11.14 -9.05 -2.16
N ALA A 408 10.27 -9.35 -3.12
CA ALA A 408 9.90 -8.41 -4.18
C ALA A 408 9.21 -7.15 -3.65
N TYR A 409 8.24 -7.29 -2.74
CA TYR A 409 7.54 -6.15 -2.14
C TYR A 409 8.43 -5.35 -1.18
N ALA A 410 9.32 -6.00 -0.43
CA ALA A 410 10.31 -5.31 0.41
C ALA A 410 11.30 -4.47 -0.42
N ILE A 411 11.78 -4.99 -1.55
CA ILE A 411 12.62 -4.25 -2.51
C ILE A 411 11.87 -3.04 -3.09
N LYS A 412 10.58 -3.18 -3.39
CA LYS A 412 9.73 -2.09 -3.91
C LYS A 412 9.53 -0.99 -2.87
N ALA A 413 9.26 -1.35 -1.62
CA ALA A 413 9.10 -0.43 -0.50
C ALA A 413 10.40 0.34 -0.18
N LEU A 414 11.47 -0.38 0.17
CA LEU A 414 12.75 0.22 0.56
C LEU A 414 13.45 0.91 -0.62
N GLY A 415 13.25 0.41 -1.84
CA GLY A 415 13.77 1.02 -3.07
C GLY A 415 13.04 2.28 -3.52
N THR A 416 11.85 2.56 -2.96
CA THR A 416 11.15 3.83 -3.14
C THR A 416 11.69 4.86 -2.16
N GLU A 417 11.83 4.51 -0.87
CA GLU A 417 12.48 5.37 0.14
C GLU A 417 13.91 5.75 -0.24
N ALA A 418 14.72 4.79 -0.70
CA ALA A 418 16.11 5.04 -1.11
C ALA A 418 16.18 6.00 -2.31
N LYS A 419 15.23 5.93 -3.25
CA LYS A 419 15.15 6.89 -4.38
C LYS A 419 14.74 8.28 -3.93
N MET A 420 13.70 8.39 -3.10
CA MET A 420 13.24 9.66 -2.57
C MET A 420 14.35 10.34 -1.76
N SER A 421 15.04 9.58 -0.92
CA SER A 421 16.20 10.05 -0.14
C SER A 421 17.37 10.48 -1.02
N ALA A 422 17.63 9.79 -2.14
CA ALA A 422 18.70 10.15 -3.07
C ALA A 422 18.36 11.36 -3.96
N GLN A 423 17.11 11.51 -4.40
CA GLN A 423 16.69 12.67 -5.20
C GLN A 423 16.74 13.99 -4.42
N ILE A 424 16.67 13.93 -3.09
CA ILE A 424 16.92 15.08 -2.19
C ILE A 424 18.41 15.49 -2.20
N VAL A 425 19.36 14.59 -2.50
CA VAL A 425 20.80 14.90 -2.54
C VAL A 425 21.13 15.78 -3.75
N ASP A 426 20.76 15.33 -4.95
CA ASP A 426 21.19 15.95 -6.22
C ASP A 426 20.60 17.36 -6.44
N VAL A 427 19.51 17.71 -5.74
CA VAL A 427 18.85 19.02 -5.84
C VAL A 427 19.45 20.06 -4.88
N VAL A 428 20.15 19.63 -3.82
CA VAL A 428 20.57 20.49 -2.70
C VAL A 428 21.98 21.10 -2.90
N GLN A 429 22.71 20.74 -3.96
CA GLN A 429 24.04 21.29 -4.25
C GLN A 429 24.21 21.57 -5.75
N PRO A 430 24.62 22.80 -6.12
CA PRO A 430 26.02 23.19 -5.86
C PRO A 430 26.23 24.17 -4.69
N ASP A 431 25.32 25.11 -4.48
CA ASP A 431 25.69 26.42 -3.90
C ASP A 431 25.93 26.38 -2.37
N ILE A 432 25.27 25.47 -1.65
CA ILE A 432 25.36 25.38 -0.19
C ILE A 432 26.78 25.01 0.28
N TYR A 433 27.52 24.15 -0.46
CA TYR A 433 28.92 23.86 -0.09
C TYR A 433 29.86 25.03 -0.34
N GLN A 434 29.56 25.91 -1.29
CA GLN A 434 30.34 27.12 -1.51
C GLN A 434 30.05 28.14 -0.40
N TYR A 435 28.77 28.40 -0.10
CA TYR A 435 28.34 29.30 0.97
C TYR A 435 28.93 28.92 2.36
N LEU A 436 28.91 27.63 2.71
CA LEU A 436 29.48 27.16 3.98
C LEU A 436 31.01 27.31 4.05
N ASN A 437 31.73 27.11 2.94
CA ASN A 437 33.18 27.35 2.89
C ASN A 437 33.52 28.86 2.94
N GLU A 438 32.70 29.71 2.33
CA GLU A 438 32.93 31.16 2.30
C GLU A 438 32.57 31.87 3.61
N HIS A 439 31.77 31.27 4.50
CA HIS A 439 31.29 31.92 5.72
C HIS A 439 31.71 31.26 7.06
N HIS A 440 32.30 30.06 7.08
CA HIS A 440 32.87 29.46 8.30
C HIS A 440 34.39 29.67 8.47
N GLY A 441 34.84 30.90 8.27
CA GLY A 441 36.20 31.36 8.55
C GLY A 441 36.42 31.85 9.99
N MET A 442 36.26 30.99 11.01
CA MET A 442 36.75 31.30 12.38
C MET A 442 37.46 30.11 13.06
N PRO A 443 38.47 30.34 13.91
CA PRO A 443 39.33 29.28 14.42
C PRO A 443 38.72 28.56 15.63
N ILE A 444 38.96 27.25 15.75
CA ILE A 444 38.78 26.52 17.00
C ILE A 444 39.87 26.99 17.99
N ALA A 445 39.53 27.96 18.82
CA ALA A 445 40.41 28.50 19.85
C ALA A 445 40.62 27.48 20.98
N GLY A 446 41.74 26.76 20.94
CA GLY A 446 42.16 25.89 22.04
C GLY A 446 42.81 26.68 23.18
N SER A 447 42.38 26.42 24.42
CA SER A 447 43.09 26.82 25.63
C SER A 447 42.91 25.72 26.69
N GLY A 448 44.01 25.05 27.07
CA GLY A 448 44.02 24.09 28.16
C GLY A 448 44.51 24.69 29.48
N SER A 449 44.32 23.91 30.55
CA SER A 449 45.08 23.96 31.83
C SER A 449 45.32 25.33 32.49
N ALA A 450 44.51 25.61 33.52
CA ALA A 450 44.98 26.10 34.81
C ALA A 450 44.14 25.42 35.91
#